data_AF-A0A0G1DFK9-F1
#
_entry.id   AF-A0A0G1DFK9-F1
#
_cell.length_a   1.000
_cell.length_b   1.000
_cell.length_c   1.000
_cell.angle_alpha   90.00
_cell.angle_beta   90.00
_cell.angle_gamma   90.00
#
_symmetry.space_group_name_H-M   'P 1'
#
loop_
_entity.id
_entity.type
_entity.pdbx_description
1 polymer ?
#
loop_
_entity_poly.entity_id
_entity_poly.type
_entity_poly.pdbx_seq_one_letter_code
_entity_poly.pdbx_strand_id
1 'polypeptide(L)' 'MRIGIITHNYPNKKGDRQNAGIFVYDIAHALKKLGHEIFVLCP' A
#
# COMPACT_ATOMS: atom_id res chain seq x y z
N MET A 1 1.36 14.73 -4.98
CA MET A 1 2.41 13.99 -5.71
C MET A 1 1.86 12.65 -6.16
N ARG A 2 2.35 12.13 -7.29
CA ARG A 2 2.05 10.78 -7.77
C ARG A 2 3.12 9.82 -7.27
N ILE A 3 2.72 8.76 -6.57
CA ILE A 3 3.66 7.82 -5.94
C ILE A 3 3.31 6.40 -6.40
N GLY A 4 4.29 5.72 -6.97
CA GLY A 4 4.20 4.29 -7.33
C GLY A 4 4.86 3.42 -6.27
N ILE A 5 4.17 2.37 -5.82
CA ILE A 5 4.68 1.36 -4.89
C ILE A 5 4.68 0.02 -5.61
N ILE A 6 5.85 -0.60 -5.72
CA ILE A 6 6.01 -1.94 -6.29
C ILE A 6 6.30 -2.90 -5.13
N THR A 7 5.43 -3.88 -4.95
CA THR A 7 5.57 -4.87 -3.87
C THR A 7 5.01 -6.22 -4.32
N HIS A 8 5.53 -7.32 -3.79
CA HIS A 8 4.94 -8.66 -3.99
C HIS A 8 3.95 -9.03 -2.87
N ASN A 9 3.72 -8.12 -1.93
CA ASN A 9 2.98 -8.37 -0.72
C ASN A 9 2.14 -7.13 -0.38
N TYR A 10 1.04 -6.94 -1.09
CA TYR A 10 0.02 -5.92 -0.78
C TYR A 10 -1.31 -6.59 -0.41
N PRO A 11 -1.87 -6.33 0.78
CA PRO A 11 -3.09 -6.99 1.20
C PRO A 11 -4.30 -6.46 0.40
N ASN A 12 -4.99 -7.36 -0.31
CA ASN A 12 -6.20 -7.03 -1.05
C ASN A 12 -7.45 -7.07 -0.16
N LYS A 13 -7.45 -7.92 0.87
CA LYS A 13 -8.53 -8.04 1.86
C LYS A 13 -8.00 -7.80 3.26
N LYS A 14 -8.91 -7.48 4.20
CA LYS A 14 -8.57 -7.22 5.60
C LYS A 14 -7.86 -8.41 6.27
N GLY A 15 -8.14 -9.65 5.85
CA GLY A 15 -7.49 -10.87 6.35
C GLY A 15 -6.08 -11.12 5.79
N ASP A 16 -5.70 -10.44 4.71
CA ASP A 16 -4.42 -10.64 4.03
C ASP A 16 -3.30 -9.79 4.66
N ARG A 17 -3.64 -8.97 5.66
CA ARG A 17 -2.73 -8.06 6.36
C ARG A 17 -1.77 -8.87 7.24
N GLN A 18 -0.67 -9.33 6.65
CA GLN A 18 0.38 -10.08 7.33
C GLN A 18 1.78 -9.56 6.97
N ASN A 19 2.72 -9.67 7.91
CA ASN A 19 4.14 -9.36 7.71
C ASN A 19 4.38 -7.97 7.08
N ALA A 20 5.28 -7.88 6.10
CA ALA A 20 5.61 -6.65 5.39
C ALA A 20 4.42 -6.00 4.66
N GLY A 21 3.39 -6.77 4.30
CA GLY A 21 2.20 -6.23 3.63
C GLY A 21 1.39 -5.28 4.49
N ILE A 22 1.45 -5.43 5.83
CA ILE A 22 0.82 -4.49 6.77
C ILE A 22 1.48 -3.12 6.65
N PHE A 23 2.81 -3.10 6.71
CA PHE A 23 3.61 -1.89 6.66
C PHE A 23 3.42 -1.12 5.35
N VAL A 24 3.49 -1.83 4.21
CA VAL A 24 3.31 -1.21 2.89
C VAL A 24 1.90 -0.62 2.76
N TYR A 25 0.88 -1.34 3.23
CA TYR A 25 -0.50 -0.84 3.23
C TYR A 25 -0.66 0.40 4.11
N ASP A 26 -0.14 0.38 5.34
CA ASP A 26 -0.31 1.51 6.28
C ASP A 26 0.38 2.78 5.76
N ILE A 27 1.56 2.64 5.16
CA ILE A 27 2.25 3.76 4.49
C ILE A 27 1.43 4.27 3.31
N ALA A 28 0.99 3.40 2.40
CA ALA A 28 0.20 3.80 1.25
C ALA A 28 -1.06 4.56 1.68
N HIS A 29 -1.73 4.08 2.73
CA HIS A 29 -2.94 4.69 3.25
C HIS A 29 -2.68 6.02 3.97
N ALA A 30 -1.56 6.13 4.71
CA ALA A 30 -1.14 7.38 5.34
C ALA A 30 -0.80 8.45 4.29
N LEU A 31 -0.03 8.10 3.26
CA LEU A 31 0.31 9.01 2.15
C LEU A 31 -0.94 9.48 1.38
N LYS A 32 -1.91 8.58 1.18
CA LYS A 32 -3.20 8.95 0.58
C LYS A 32 -3.97 9.97 1.43
N LYS A 33 -3.98 9.81 2.76
CA LYS A 33 -4.62 10.78 3.68
C LYS A 33 -3.96 12.16 3.64
N LEU A 34 -2.67 12.23 3.29
CA LEU A 34 -1.94 13.49 3.08
C LEU A 34 -2.22 14.14 1.70
N GLY A 35 -3.13 13.58 0.90
CA GLY A 35 -3.53 14.13 -0.40
C GLY A 35 -2.62 13.72 -1.56
N HIS A 36 -1.89 12.61 -1.42
CA HIS A 36 -1.11 12.04 -2.52
C HIS A 36 -1.91 11.01 -3.32
N GLU A 37 -1.62 10.93 -4.62
CA GLU A 37 -2.19 9.92 -5.51
C GLU A 37 -1.26 8.70 -5.51
N ILE A 38 -1.76 7.56 -5.02
CA ILE A 38 -0.97 6.35 -4.79
C ILE A 38 -1.38 5.27 -5.78
N PHE A 39 -0.38 4.70 -6.47
CA PHE A 39 -0.52 3.56 -7.36
C PHE A 39 0.26 2.40 -6.78
N VAL A 40 -0.37 1.24 -6.62
CA VAL A 40 0.28 0.04 -6.11
C VAL A 40 0.27 -1.01 -7.22
N LEU A 41 1.46 -1.47 -7.59
CA LEU A 41 1.64 -2.60 -8.49
C LEU A 41 2.07 -3.81 -7.66
N CYS A 42 1.22 -4.83 -7.65
CA CYS A 42 1.42 -6.10 -6.97
C CYS A 42 1.02 -7.23 -7.92
N PRO A 43 1.77 -8.36 -7.97
CA PRO A 43 1.33 -9.57 -8.65
C PRO A 43 0.06 -10.15 -8.01
#